data_AF-A0A7C4QBR8-F1
#
_entry.id   AF-A0A7C4QBR8-F1
#
_cell.length_a   1.000
_cell.length_b   1.000
_cell.length_c   1.000
_cell.angle_alpha   90.00
_cell.angle_beta   90.00
_cell.angle_gamma   90.00
#
_symmetry.space_group_name_H-M   'P 1'
#
loop_
_entity.id
_entity.type
_entity.pdbx_description
1 polymer ?
#
loop_
_entity_poly.entity_id
_entity_poly.type
_entity_poly.pdbx_seq_one_letter_code
_entity_poly.pdbx_strand_id
1 'polypeptide(L)'
;MKIWIDRTDCDACTSYCDRHAAKLVRFPEGEDRPCIKRIEDDGSPLLTLVVRDGELEATLTLTEEQRQIVALEGLSPILPWYRH
;
A
#
# COMPACT_ATOMS: atom_id res chain seq x y z
N MET A 1 9.73 8.56 0.50
CA MET A 1 8.56 8.63 -0.43
C MET A 1 7.28 8.19 0.29
N LYS A 2 6.16 8.85 -0.01
CA LYS A 2 4.83 8.55 0.53
C LYS A 2 3.81 8.33 -0.58
N ILE A 3 2.97 7.30 -0.43
CA ILE A 3 1.95 6.90 -1.40
C ILE A 3 0.58 6.84 -0.73
N TRP A 4 -0.44 7.44 -1.35
CA TRP A 4 -1.83 7.37 -0.93
C TRP A 4 -2.58 6.37 -1.78
N ILE A 5 -3.22 5.41 -1.14
CA ILE A 5 -4.00 4.34 -1.75
C ILE A 5 -5.41 4.41 -1.19
N ASP A 6 -6.39 4.67 -2.05
CA ASP A 6 -7.81 4.55 -1.73
C ASP A 6 -8.38 3.28 -2.39
N ARG A 7 -8.65 2.26 -1.57
CA ARG A 7 -9.16 0.97 -2.05
C ARG A 7 -10.64 1.05 -2.42
N THR A 8 -11.37 2.08 -2.01
CA THR A 8 -12.79 2.25 -2.34
C THR A 8 -13.02 2.59 -3.81
N ASP A 9 -12.01 3.14 -4.48
CA ASP A 9 -12.04 3.48 -5.91
C ASP A 9 -11.59 2.32 -6.82
N CYS A 10 -11.53 1.11 -6.28
CA CYS A 10 -11.16 -0.09 -7.02
C CYS A 10 -12.18 -1.21 -6.77
N ASP A 11 -12.93 -1.57 -7.81
CA ASP A 11 -13.91 -2.66 -7.75
C ASP A 11 -13.28 -4.07 -7.74
N ALA A 12 -11.93 -4.16 -7.76
CA ALA A 12 -11.24 -5.43 -7.74
C ALA A 12 -11.28 -6.06 -6.34
N CYS A 13 -11.37 -7.40 -6.28
CA CYS A 13 -11.34 -8.09 -5.00
C CYS A 13 -9.97 -7.99 -4.30
N THR A 14 -9.93 -8.25 -3.00
CA THR A 14 -8.75 -8.09 -2.12
C THR A 14 -7.49 -8.76 -2.66
N SER A 15 -7.59 -9.96 -3.24
CA SER A 15 -6.43 -10.68 -3.79
C SER A 15 -5.75 -9.96 -4.97
N TYR A 16 -6.51 -9.19 -5.76
CA TYR A 16 -5.94 -8.32 -6.79
C TYR A 16 -5.23 -7.10 -6.19
N CYS A 17 -5.80 -6.52 -5.13
CA CYS A 17 -5.17 -5.42 -4.40
C CYS A 17 -3.80 -5.84 -3.86
N ASP A 18 -3.76 -7.00 -3.19
CA ASP A 18 -2.52 -7.55 -2.62
C ASP A 18 -1.44 -7.76 -3.69
N ARG A 19 -1.82 -8.29 -4.86
CA ARG A 19 -0.89 -8.44 -5.99
C ARG A 19 -0.36 -7.11 -6.53
N HIS A 20 -1.21 -6.09 -6.65
CA HIS A 20 -0.78 -4.77 -7.11
C HIS A 20 0.10 -4.07 -6.08
N ALA A 21 -0.25 -4.16 -4.80
CA ALA A 21 0.58 -3.62 -3.72
C ALA A 21 1.96 -4.28 -3.66
N ALA A 22 2.03 -5.60 -3.82
CA ALA A 22 3.28 -6.34 -3.88
C ALA A 22 4.22 -5.83 -4.99
N LYS A 23 3.66 -5.45 -6.15
CA LYS A 23 4.43 -4.83 -7.23
C LYS A 23 4.79 -3.37 -6.90
N LEU A 24 3.84 -2.60 -6.36
CA LEU A 24 4.02 -1.19 -6.03
C LEU A 24 5.15 -0.97 -5.02
N VAL A 25 5.24 -1.77 -3.95
CA VAL A 25 6.32 -1.60 -2.97
C VAL A 25 7.71 -1.94 -3.52
N ARG A 26 7.78 -2.77 -4.57
CA ARG A 26 9.03 -3.07 -5.30
C ARG A 26 9.39 -1.95 -6.27
N PHE A 27 8.38 -1.39 -6.95
CA PHE A 27 8.53 -0.36 -7.97
C PHE A 27 7.54 0.80 -7.76
N PRO A 28 7.79 1.69 -6.77
CA PRO A 28 6.84 2.73 -6.35
C PRO A 28 6.39 3.70 -7.45
N GLU A 29 7.28 3.98 -8.41
CA GLU A 29 7.02 4.90 -9.54
C GLU A 29 6.49 4.18 -10.79
N GLY A 30 6.41 2.86 -10.76
CA GLY A 30 6.16 2.02 -11.95
C GLY A 30 4.70 1.63 -12.18
N GLU A 31 3.78 2.08 -11.33
CA GLU A 31 2.38 1.67 -11.37
C GLU A 31 1.45 2.89 -11.26
N ASP A 32 0.61 3.07 -12.27
CA ASP A 32 -0.45 4.09 -12.28
C ASP A 32 -1.81 3.37 -12.23
N ARG A 33 -2.54 3.55 -11.12
CA ARG A 33 -3.82 2.89 -10.85
C ARG A 33 -4.81 3.91 -10.30
N PRO A 34 -6.12 3.77 -10.59
CA PRO A 34 -7.15 4.65 -10.03
C PRO A 34 -7.18 4.72 -8.50
N CYS A 35 -6.78 3.63 -7.83
CA CYS A 35 -6.66 3.59 -6.38
C CYS A 35 -5.43 4.32 -5.83
N ILE A 36 -4.39 4.59 -6.63
CA ILE A 36 -3.24 5.39 -6.22
C ILE A 36 -3.59 6.86 -6.43
N LYS A 37 -3.81 7.60 -5.35
CA LYS A 37 -4.30 8.98 -5.41
C LYS A 37 -3.20 10.01 -5.52
N ARG A 38 -2.05 9.69 -4.92
CA ARG A 38 -0.93 10.60 -4.84
C ARG A 38 0.33 9.79 -4.56
N ILE A 39 1.42 10.23 -5.14
CA ILE A 39 2.78 9.82 -4.80
C ILE A 39 3.53 11.13 -4.57
N GLU A 40 4.19 11.25 -3.42
CA GLU A 40 5.04 12.40 -3.14
C GLU A 40 6.34 11.97 -2.49
N ASP A 41 7.39 12.75 -2.71
CA ASP A 41 8.59 12.59 -1.91
C ASP A 41 8.39 13.31 -0.57
N ASP A 42 8.38 12.54 0.52
CA ASP A 42 8.25 13.02 1.89
C ASP A 42 9.62 13.21 2.58
N GLY A 43 10.72 13.01 1.87
CA GLY A 43 12.08 13.10 2.41
C GLY A 43 12.47 11.95 3.34
N SER A 44 11.58 10.96 3.55
CA SER A 44 11.86 9.77 4.34
C SER A 44 12.69 8.75 3.55
N PRO A 45 13.71 8.11 4.18
CA PRO A 45 14.42 6.99 3.56
C PRO A 45 13.57 5.71 3.48
N LEU A 46 12.46 5.65 4.22
CA LEU A 46 11.51 4.55 4.22
C LEU A 46 10.30 4.87 3.34
N LEU A 47 9.63 3.82 2.87
CA LEU A 47 8.39 3.95 2.12
C LEU A 47 7.21 4.12 3.09
N THR A 48 6.48 5.21 2.96
CA THR A 48 5.25 5.46 3.72
C THR A 48 4.04 5.15 2.84
N LEU A 49 3.12 4.32 3.33
CA LEU A 49 1.83 4.06 2.69
C LEU A 49 0.70 4.66 3.54
N VAL A 50 -0.20 5.41 2.92
CA VAL A 50 -1.49 5.81 3.50
C VAL A 50 -2.55 5.00 2.78
N VAL A 51 -3.19 4.08 3.49
CA VAL A 51 -4.18 3.17 2.92
C VAL A 51 -5.54 3.46 3.52
N ARG A 52 -6.51 3.78 2.65
CA ARG A 52 -7.92 3.90 3.00
C ARG A 52 -8.72 2.71 2.48
N ASP A 53 -9.57 2.17 3.32
CA ASP A 53 -10.48 1.06 3.05
C ASP A 53 -11.85 1.37 3.69
N GLY A 54 -12.71 2.03 2.91
CA GLY A 54 -13.98 2.57 3.39
C GLY A 54 -13.77 3.71 4.41
N GLU A 55 -14.24 3.47 5.64
CA GLU A 55 -14.09 4.37 6.79
C GLU A 55 -12.77 4.13 7.55
N LEU A 56 -12.00 3.09 7.20
CA LEU A 56 -10.74 2.76 7.84
C LEU A 56 -9.58 3.42 7.10
N GLU A 57 -8.64 4.01 7.84
CA GLU A 57 -7.41 4.57 7.29
C GLU A 57 -6.22 4.20 8.18
N ALA A 58 -5.09 3.85 7.55
CA ALA A 58 -3.82 3.62 8.24
C ALA A 58 -2.67 4.29 7.50
N THR A 59 -1.75 4.90 8.27
CA THR A 59 -0.45 5.34 7.77
C THR A 59 0.63 4.38 8.26
N LEU A 60 1.35 3.76 7.33
CA LEU A 60 2.34 2.73 7.59
C LEU A 60 3.68 3.16 7.00
N THR A 61 4.65 3.48 7.87
CA THR A 61 6.04 3.66 7.45
C THR A 61 6.72 2.31 7.51
N LEU A 62 6.98 1.73 6.33
CA LEU A 62 7.45 0.35 6.22
C LEU A 62 8.94 0.27 6.55
N THR A 63 9.27 -0.59 7.51
CA THR A 63 10.64 -1.11 7.64
C THR A 63 10.98 -1.98 6.43
N GLU A 64 12.26 -2.31 6.24
CA GLU A 64 12.67 -3.22 5.16
C GLU A 64 11.99 -4.59 5.29
N GLU A 65 11.87 -5.13 6.51
CA GLU A 65 11.16 -6.38 6.77
C GLU A 65 9.67 -6.30 6.37
N GLN A 66 8.98 -5.23 6.78
CA GLN A 66 7.58 -5.03 6.41
C GLN A 66 7.41 -4.85 4.91
N ARG A 67 8.35 -4.18 4.25
CA ARG A 67 8.36 -4.03 2.79
C ARG A 67 8.49 -5.38 2.08
N GLN A 68 9.31 -6.29 2.62
CA GLN A 68 9.43 -7.65 2.09
C GLN A 68 8.16 -8.47 2.28
N ILE A 69 7.50 -8.36 3.44
CA ILE A 69 6.19 -8.98 3.68
C ILE A 69 5.19 -8.50 2.63
N VAL A 70 5.07 -7.18 2.44
CA VAL A 70 4.13 -6.63 1.45
C VAL A 70 4.47 -7.07 0.02
N ALA A 71 5.77 -7.13 -0.30
CA ALA A 71 6.23 -7.58 -1.60
C ALA A 71 5.85 -9.05 -1.91
N LEU A 72 5.65 -9.89 -0.90
CA LEU A 72 5.29 -11.29 -1.06
C LEU A 72 3.79 -11.53 -0.94
N GLU A 73 3.15 -10.88 0.03
CA GLU A 73 1.82 -11.22 0.51
C GLU A 73 0.78 -10.10 0.32
N GLY A 74 1.20 -8.89 -0.05
CA GLY A 74 0.32 -7.74 -0.23
C GLY A 74 0.11 -6.90 1.03
N LEU A 75 -0.97 -6.11 1.09
CA LEU A 75 -1.21 -5.18 2.20
C LEU A 75 -1.89 -5.86 3.39
N SER A 76 -2.66 -6.92 3.13
CA SER A 76 -3.44 -7.61 4.17
C SER A 76 -2.64 -7.98 5.43
N PRO A 77 -1.37 -8.45 5.36
CA PRO A 77 -0.55 -8.75 6.53
C PRO A 77 -0.23 -7.57 7.47
N ILE A 78 -0.18 -6.35 6.94
CA ILE A 78 0.34 -5.18 7.69
C ILE A 78 -0.74 -4.18 8.09
N LEU A 79 -1.95 -4.30 7.54
CA LEU A 79 -3.03 -3.38 7.86
C LEU A 79 -3.64 -3.72 9.23
N PRO A 80 -3.87 -2.72 10.09
CA PRO A 80 -4.22 -2.94 11.50
C PRO A 80 -5.61 -3.54 11.71
N TRP A 81 -6.47 -3.55 10.69
CA TRP A 81 -7.82 -4.13 10.76
C TRP A 81 -7.90 -5.58 10.30
N TYR A 82 -6.87 -6.12 9.65
CA TYR A 82 -6.76 -7.56 9.44
C TYR A 82 -6.06 -8.17 10.65
N ARG A 83 -6.83 -8.81 11.53
CA ARG A 83 -6.27 -9.60 12.63
C ARG A 83 -5.71 -10.90 12.05
N HIS A 84 -4.43 -11.14 12.29
CA HIS A 84 -3.76 -12.44 12.08
C HIS A 84 -3.77 -13.24 13.37
#